data_AF-A0A842YGH1-F1
#
_entry.id   AF-A0A842YGH1-F1
#
_cell.length_a   1.000
_cell.length_b   1.000
_cell.length_c   1.000
_cell.angle_alpha   90.00
_cell.angle_beta   90.00
_cell.angle_gamma   90.00
#
_symmetry.space_group_name_H-M   'P 1'
#
loop_
_entity.id
_entity.type
_entity.pdbx_description
1 polymer ?
#
loop_
_entity_poly.entity_id
_entity_poly.type
_entity_poly.pdbx_seq_one_letter_code
_entity_poly.pdbx_strand_id
1 'polypeptide(L)'
;MDSERYERVMAVIRREQPDRVPWSIWGHFPAANWLDYYSWELAQRSGEEAARAHIALLRELDYKMDLLKVTPYYRFMAMHWGSTFDFRDNDEEAETLETIVKKTEDWEKLWVLDPKKELREFVRTNEILARDLRTMPVIYTIPSPIIQAMNGVGTPERVMEDMK
;
A
#
# COMPACT_ATOMS: atom_id res chain seq x y z
N MET A 1 7.55 -22.78 -4.74
CA MET A 1 7.11 -21.74 -5.68
C MET A 1 8.38 -21.38 -6.40
N ASP A 2 8.75 -22.16 -7.40
CA ASP A 2 10.14 -22.21 -7.85
C ASP A 2 10.15 -21.59 -9.25
N SER A 3 10.44 -20.29 -9.29
CA SER A 3 10.66 -19.56 -10.53
C SER A 3 12.04 -18.91 -10.48
N GLU A 4 12.64 -18.68 -11.65
CA GLU A 4 13.92 -17.97 -11.74
C GLU A 4 13.86 -16.58 -11.11
N ARG A 5 12.70 -15.89 -11.19
CA ARG A 5 12.48 -14.60 -10.51
C ARG A 5 12.54 -14.76 -8.99
N TYR A 6 11.87 -15.77 -8.45
CA TYR A 6 11.84 -16.03 -7.01
C TYR A 6 13.25 -16.32 -6.48
N GLU A 7 13.99 -17.22 -7.14
CA GLU A 7 15.35 -17.54 -6.73
C GLU A 7 16.29 -16.34 -6.83
N ARG A 8 16.16 -15.53 -7.88
CA ARG A 8 16.94 -14.29 -8.04
C ARG A 8 16.72 -13.31 -6.89
N VAL A 9 15.47 -13.10 -6.48
CA VAL A 9 15.13 -12.22 -5.35
C VAL A 9 15.63 -12.81 -4.03
N MET A 10 15.45 -14.12 -3.83
CA MET A 10 15.86 -14.78 -2.60
C MET A 10 17.38 -14.87 -2.44
N ALA A 11 18.14 -14.99 -3.54
CA ALA A 11 19.60 -14.91 -3.51
C ALA A 11 20.06 -13.57 -2.91
N VAL A 12 19.47 -12.45 -3.34
CA VAL A 12 19.78 -11.13 -2.78
C VAL A 12 19.42 -11.05 -1.28
N ILE A 13 18.26 -11.58 -0.88
CA ILE A 13 17.84 -11.62 0.53
C ILE A 13 18.85 -12.42 1.39
N ARG A 14 19.37 -13.52 0.84
CA ARG A 14 20.40 -14.37 1.48
C ARG A 14 21.81 -13.78 1.41
N ARG A 15 22.00 -12.62 0.77
CA ARG A 15 23.30 -11.98 0.50
C ARG A 15 24.21 -12.82 -0.41
N GLU A 16 23.60 -13.62 -1.28
CA GLU A 16 24.25 -14.39 -2.33
C GLU A 16 24.31 -13.57 -3.64
N GLN A 17 25.11 -14.02 -4.60
CA GLN A 17 25.18 -13.41 -5.93
C GLN A 17 24.05 -13.96 -6.82
N PRO A 18 23.09 -13.13 -7.29
CA PRO A 18 22.09 -13.56 -8.25
C PRO A 18 22.67 -13.68 -9.66
N ASP A 19 21.94 -14.33 -10.57
CA ASP A 19 22.26 -14.41 -12.00
C ASP A 19 22.27 -13.04 -12.70
N ARG A 20 21.42 -12.11 -12.23
CA ARG A 20 21.48 -10.67 -12.51
C ARG A 20 20.84 -9.88 -11.37
N VAL A 21 21.09 -8.57 -11.31
CA VAL A 21 20.44 -7.68 -10.32
C VAL A 21 18.91 -7.73 -10.51
N PRO A 22 18.13 -8.14 -9.49
CA PRO A 22 16.67 -8.05 -9.55
C PRO A 22 16.20 -6.62 -9.40
N TRP A 23 15.07 -6.27 -10.03
CA TRP A 23 14.50 -4.93 -9.92
C TRP A 23 12.97 -4.95 -9.77
N SER A 24 12.47 -3.88 -9.14
CA SER A 24 11.05 -3.57 -8.96
C SER A 24 10.86 -2.06 -9.01
N ILE A 25 9.65 -1.61 -9.31
CA ILE A 25 9.25 -0.21 -9.20
C ILE A 25 8.48 0.00 -7.90
N TRP A 26 8.67 1.17 -7.29
CA TRP A 26 7.81 1.68 -6.24
C TRP A 26 6.99 2.84 -6.79
N GLY A 27 5.66 2.74 -6.67
CA GLY A 27 4.74 3.83 -6.91
C GLY A 27 3.32 3.46 -6.46
N HIS A 28 2.43 4.45 -6.49
CA HIS A 28 1.00 4.27 -6.26
C HIS A 28 0.29 4.11 -7.60
N PHE A 29 0.37 2.90 -8.17
CA PHE A 29 0.07 2.67 -9.58
C PHE A 29 -1.34 3.01 -10.07
N PRO A 30 -2.44 2.84 -9.29
CA PRO A 30 -3.73 3.33 -9.74
C PRO A 30 -3.83 4.86 -9.88
N ALA A 31 -2.86 5.62 -9.35
CA ALA A 31 -2.71 7.07 -9.56
C ALA A 31 -1.66 7.44 -10.62
N ALA A 32 -0.99 6.45 -11.25
CA ALA A 32 -0.07 6.73 -12.34
C ALA A 32 -0.85 7.29 -13.53
N ASN A 33 -0.37 8.38 -14.14
CA ASN A 33 -1.06 9.07 -15.23
C ASN A 33 -1.31 8.20 -16.48
N TRP A 34 -0.49 7.17 -16.73
CA TRP A 34 -0.71 6.19 -17.81
C TRP A 34 -1.60 5.00 -17.40
N LEU A 35 -2.14 5.00 -16.18
CA LEU A 35 -3.13 4.04 -15.66
C LEU A 35 -4.41 4.78 -15.19
N ASP A 36 -4.69 5.96 -15.73
CA ASP A 36 -5.80 6.87 -15.36
C ASP A 36 -7.21 6.30 -15.56
N TYR A 37 -7.33 5.17 -16.25
CA TYR A 37 -8.56 4.39 -16.36
C TYR A 37 -8.87 3.56 -15.10
N TYR A 38 -7.98 3.54 -14.10
CA TYR A 38 -8.27 3.07 -12.74
C TYR A 38 -8.51 4.25 -11.79
N SER A 39 -9.46 4.09 -10.88
CA SER A 39 -9.70 5.06 -9.82
C SER A 39 -8.82 4.77 -8.61
N TRP A 40 -8.03 5.77 -8.22
CA TRP A 40 -7.16 5.78 -7.05
C TRP A 40 -7.95 5.59 -5.77
N GLU A 41 -9.06 6.32 -5.61
CA GLU A 41 -9.95 6.16 -4.47
C GLU A 41 -10.55 4.75 -4.41
N LEU A 42 -11.10 4.28 -5.53
CA LEU A 42 -11.74 2.97 -5.58
C LEU A 42 -10.74 1.85 -5.27
N ALA A 43 -9.49 1.97 -5.72
CA ALA A 43 -8.43 1.03 -5.40
C ALA A 43 -8.08 1.02 -3.89
N GLN A 44 -8.40 2.07 -3.12
CA GLN A 44 -8.25 2.03 -1.65
C GLN A 44 -9.44 1.38 -0.94
N ARG A 45 -10.55 1.14 -1.64
CA ARG A 45 -11.80 0.63 -1.07
C ARG A 45 -12.20 -0.76 -1.59
N SER A 46 -11.56 -1.24 -2.66
CA SER A 46 -11.86 -2.52 -3.30
C SER A 46 -10.57 -3.28 -3.59
N GLY A 47 -10.42 -4.45 -2.97
CA GLY A 47 -9.22 -5.26 -3.16
C GLY A 47 -9.08 -5.81 -4.59
N GLU A 48 -10.20 -5.99 -5.29
CA GLU A 48 -10.20 -6.43 -6.68
C GLU A 48 -9.71 -5.33 -7.63
N GLU A 49 -10.08 -4.07 -7.36
CA GLU A 49 -9.64 -2.93 -8.16
C GLU A 49 -8.16 -2.64 -7.94
N ALA A 50 -7.70 -2.68 -6.69
CA ALA A 50 -6.29 -2.61 -6.37
C ALA A 50 -5.48 -3.70 -7.09
N ALA A 51 -5.94 -4.96 -7.05
CA ALA A 51 -5.25 -6.06 -7.71
C ALA A 51 -5.21 -5.87 -9.24
N ARG A 52 -6.32 -5.44 -9.86
CA ARG A 52 -6.36 -5.16 -11.29
C ARG A 52 -5.38 -4.07 -11.71
N ALA A 53 -5.28 -2.98 -10.96
CA ALA A 53 -4.34 -1.90 -11.25
C ALA A 53 -2.87 -2.37 -11.18
N HIS A 54 -2.52 -3.20 -10.21
CA HIS A 54 -1.17 -3.78 -10.12
C HIS A 54 -0.89 -4.78 -11.27
N ILE A 55 -1.89 -5.57 -11.69
CA ILE A 55 -1.75 -6.45 -12.85
C ILE A 55 -1.60 -5.64 -14.14
N ALA A 56 -2.31 -4.51 -14.27
CA ALA A 56 -2.18 -3.62 -15.42
C ALA A 56 -0.77 -3.03 -15.52
N LEU A 57 -0.20 -2.53 -14.41
CA LEU A 57 1.21 -2.14 -14.36
C LEU A 57 2.13 -3.25 -14.90
N LEU A 58 1.94 -4.48 -14.41
CA LEU A 58 2.79 -5.59 -14.83
C LEU A 58 2.64 -5.87 -16.33
N ARG A 59 1.45 -5.70 -16.91
CA ARG A 59 1.22 -5.82 -18.36
C ARG A 59 1.95 -4.72 -19.14
N GLU A 60 1.87 -3.47 -18.70
CA GLU A 60 2.59 -2.34 -19.33
C GLU A 60 4.11 -2.56 -19.33
N LEU A 61 4.62 -3.25 -18.30
CA LEU A 61 6.04 -3.59 -18.17
C LEU A 61 6.39 -4.97 -18.73
N ASP A 62 5.47 -5.62 -19.46
CA ASP A 62 5.66 -6.95 -20.06
C ASP A 62 6.16 -8.00 -19.04
N TYR A 63 5.71 -7.88 -17.79
CA TYR A 63 6.09 -8.70 -16.65
C TYR A 63 7.62 -8.79 -16.42
N LYS A 64 8.40 -7.79 -16.86
CA LYS A 64 9.88 -7.83 -16.79
C LYS A 64 10.46 -7.61 -15.39
N MET A 65 9.64 -7.12 -14.45
CA MET A 65 10.00 -6.99 -13.04
C MET A 65 10.28 -8.36 -12.39
N ASP A 66 11.10 -8.36 -11.35
CA ASP A 66 11.44 -9.57 -10.59
C ASP A 66 10.61 -9.75 -9.33
N LEU A 67 9.98 -8.68 -8.86
CA LEU A 67 9.18 -8.59 -7.65
C LEU A 67 8.07 -7.57 -7.89
N LEU A 68 6.84 -7.85 -7.45
CA LEU A 68 5.80 -6.85 -7.36
C LEU A 68 5.77 -6.26 -5.94
N LYS A 69 6.09 -4.97 -5.81
CA LYS A 69 5.81 -4.21 -4.59
C LYS A 69 4.38 -3.64 -4.65
N VAL A 70 3.53 -4.12 -3.76
CA VAL A 70 2.17 -3.60 -3.57
C VAL A 70 2.24 -2.42 -2.60
N THR A 71 1.82 -1.25 -3.07
CA THR A 71 1.87 -0.01 -2.29
C THR A 71 0.46 0.57 -2.18
N PRO A 72 -0.25 0.34 -1.06
CA PRO A 72 -1.51 1.03 -0.81
C PRO A 72 -1.26 2.50 -0.52
N TYR A 73 -2.31 3.31 -0.57
CA TYR A 73 -2.28 4.66 -0.05
C TYR A 73 -1.84 4.66 1.41
N TYR A 74 -0.71 5.29 1.73
CA TYR A 74 -0.07 5.16 3.04
C TYR A 74 -0.92 5.63 4.25
N ARG A 75 -2.07 6.29 4.05
CA ARG A 75 -3.00 6.71 5.13
C ARG A 75 -4.24 5.82 5.23
N PHE A 76 -4.24 4.66 4.56
CA PHE A 76 -5.41 3.78 4.47
C PHE A 76 -5.98 3.30 5.81
N MET A 77 -5.10 3.02 6.80
CA MET A 77 -5.54 2.59 8.13
C MET A 77 -6.27 3.71 8.87
N ALA A 78 -5.84 4.96 8.71
CA ALA A 78 -6.49 6.11 9.34
C ALA A 78 -7.94 6.31 8.90
N MET A 79 -8.27 5.95 7.66
CA MET A 79 -9.66 5.97 7.16
C MET A 79 -10.58 5.07 7.98
N HIS A 80 -10.07 3.97 8.53
CA HIS A 80 -10.87 3.06 9.34
C HIS A 80 -11.12 3.57 10.76
N TRP A 81 -10.23 4.39 11.30
CA TRP A 81 -10.43 5.07 12.59
C TRP A 81 -11.29 6.33 12.48
N GLY A 82 -11.53 6.83 11.27
CA GLY A 82 -12.44 7.95 11.00
C GLY A 82 -11.78 9.21 10.45
N SER A 83 -10.47 9.20 10.18
CA SER A 83 -9.84 10.29 9.41
C SER A 83 -10.38 10.31 7.98
N THR A 84 -10.55 11.49 7.40
CA THR A 84 -11.11 11.67 6.06
C THR A 84 -10.14 12.40 5.14
N PHE A 85 -10.12 11.96 3.88
CA PHE A 85 -9.25 12.49 2.83
C PHE A 85 -10.07 12.73 1.57
N ASP A 86 -9.74 13.79 0.85
CA ASP A 86 -10.39 14.14 -0.42
C ASP A 86 -9.58 13.61 -1.59
N PHE A 87 -10.16 12.63 -2.29
CA PHE A 87 -9.58 12.07 -3.50
C PHE A 87 -10.15 12.82 -4.71
N ARG A 88 -9.32 13.66 -5.36
CA ARG A 88 -9.73 14.44 -6.54
C ARG A 88 -8.88 14.09 -7.75
N ASP A 89 -9.50 14.09 -8.92
CA ASP A 89 -8.84 14.01 -10.24
C ASP A 89 -7.82 12.86 -10.39
N ASN A 90 -8.00 11.78 -9.63
CA ASN A 90 -7.09 10.65 -9.58
C ASN A 90 -5.66 10.99 -9.10
N ASP A 91 -5.49 12.13 -8.42
CA ASP A 91 -4.21 12.53 -7.86
C ASP A 91 -3.78 11.55 -6.75
N GLU A 92 -2.49 11.24 -6.70
CA GLU A 92 -1.90 10.39 -5.69
C GLU A 92 -2.06 11.02 -4.29
N GLU A 93 -1.90 12.34 -4.23
CA GLU A 93 -2.08 13.11 -3.01
C GLU A 93 -3.56 13.40 -2.76
N ALA A 94 -4.13 12.76 -1.74
CA ALA A 94 -5.45 13.13 -1.25
C ALA A 94 -5.35 14.18 -0.12
N GLU A 95 -6.07 15.29 -0.24
CA GLU A 95 -6.07 16.37 0.74
C GLU A 95 -6.62 15.85 2.09
N THR A 96 -5.98 16.15 3.21
CA THR A 96 -6.52 15.79 4.52
C THR A 96 -7.67 16.73 4.88
N LEU A 97 -8.87 16.18 5.01
CA LEU A 97 -10.05 16.95 5.44
C LEU A 97 -10.17 16.96 6.97
N GLU A 98 -9.98 15.80 7.60
CA GLU A 98 -10.07 15.65 9.05
C GLU A 98 -9.20 14.51 9.54
N THR A 99 -8.58 14.71 10.71
CA THR A 99 -7.86 13.67 11.44
C THR A 99 -8.59 13.31 12.73
N ILE A 100 -8.54 12.03 13.10
CA ILE A 100 -9.29 11.52 14.25
C ILE A 100 -8.69 11.95 15.60
N VAL A 101 -7.37 12.16 15.68
CA VAL A 101 -6.70 12.66 16.87
C VAL A 101 -6.53 14.18 16.81
N LYS A 102 -7.23 14.87 17.70
CA LYS A 102 -7.17 16.34 17.85
C LYS A 102 -6.54 16.76 19.17
N LYS A 103 -6.55 15.87 20.16
CA LYS A 103 -5.96 16.04 21.48
C LYS A 103 -5.46 14.69 22.01
N THR A 104 -4.63 14.73 23.04
CA THR A 104 -3.94 13.54 23.58
C THR A 104 -4.89 12.41 23.97
N GLU A 105 -6.06 12.69 24.54
CA GLU A 105 -6.99 11.63 24.95
C GLU A 105 -7.66 10.90 23.76
N ASP A 106 -7.58 11.43 22.54
CA ASP A 106 -8.16 10.76 21.38
C ASP A 106 -7.37 9.49 20.97
N TRP A 107 -6.09 9.40 21.33
CA TRP A 107 -5.28 8.18 21.10
C TRP A 107 -5.88 6.96 21.79
N GLU A 108 -6.52 7.13 22.95
CA GLU A 108 -7.14 6.06 23.73
C GLU A 108 -8.39 5.48 23.06
N LYS A 109 -8.95 6.18 22.06
CA LYS A 109 -10.14 5.75 21.32
C LYS A 109 -9.81 4.86 20.12
N LEU A 110 -8.54 4.78 19.73
CA LEU A 110 -8.11 3.94 18.62
C LEU A 110 -8.17 2.47 19.04
N TRP A 111 -8.73 1.62 18.17
CA TRP A 111 -8.75 0.17 18.37
C TRP A 111 -7.80 -0.52 17.41
N VAL A 112 -7.45 -1.77 17.71
CA VAL A 112 -6.67 -2.62 16.81
C VAL A 112 -7.55 -2.99 15.62
N LEU A 113 -7.17 -2.56 14.41
CA LEU A 113 -7.86 -2.91 13.18
C LEU A 113 -7.76 -4.43 12.93
N ASP A 114 -8.88 -5.11 12.72
CA ASP A 114 -8.91 -6.54 12.40
C ASP A 114 -8.64 -6.72 10.89
N PRO A 115 -7.57 -7.45 10.51
CA PRO A 115 -7.24 -7.69 9.11
C PRO A 115 -8.37 -8.36 8.31
N LYS A 116 -9.26 -9.10 8.98
CA LYS A 116 -10.38 -9.81 8.35
C LYS A 116 -11.66 -8.98 8.26
N LYS A 117 -11.71 -7.80 8.87
CA LYS A 117 -12.91 -6.94 8.87
C LYS A 117 -12.61 -5.57 8.27
N GLU A 118 -11.88 -4.72 8.99
CA GLU A 118 -11.55 -3.36 8.56
C GLU A 118 -10.59 -3.43 7.37
N LEU A 119 -9.52 -4.22 7.46
CA LEU A 119 -8.50 -4.26 6.40
C LEU A 119 -8.72 -5.38 5.35
N ARG A 120 -9.94 -5.94 5.29
CA ARG A 120 -10.23 -7.12 4.46
C ARG A 120 -9.94 -6.90 2.97
N GLU A 121 -10.11 -5.68 2.48
CA GLU A 121 -9.89 -5.35 1.06
C GLU A 121 -8.40 -5.34 0.70
N PHE A 122 -7.54 -4.94 1.64
CA PHE A 122 -6.09 -5.03 1.49
C PHE A 122 -5.62 -6.49 1.54
N VAL A 123 -6.22 -7.31 2.40
CA VAL A 123 -5.98 -8.77 2.41
C VAL A 123 -6.45 -9.38 1.09
N ARG A 124 -7.66 -9.04 0.63
CA ARG A 124 -8.23 -9.49 -0.64
C ARG A 124 -7.33 -9.17 -1.84
N THR A 125 -6.74 -7.97 -1.86
CA THR A 125 -5.73 -7.58 -2.87
C THR A 125 -4.58 -8.57 -2.91
N ASN A 126 -4.00 -8.88 -1.74
CA ASN A 126 -2.89 -9.82 -1.63
C ASN A 126 -3.28 -11.24 -2.02
N GLU A 127 -4.47 -11.70 -1.65
CA GLU A 127 -4.97 -13.02 -2.03
C GLU A 127 -5.06 -13.18 -3.55
N ILE A 128 -5.59 -12.18 -4.25
CA ILE A 128 -5.72 -12.19 -5.70
C ILE A 128 -4.34 -12.18 -6.35
N LEU A 129 -3.46 -11.26 -5.92
CA LEU A 129 -2.12 -11.14 -6.49
C LEU A 129 -1.29 -12.40 -6.25
N ALA A 130 -1.32 -12.98 -5.04
CA ALA A 130 -0.61 -14.22 -4.74
C ALA A 130 -1.16 -15.42 -5.54
N ARG A 131 -2.47 -15.47 -5.77
CA ARG A 131 -3.11 -16.52 -6.58
C ARG A 131 -2.74 -16.42 -8.06
N ASP A 132 -2.71 -15.20 -8.60
CA ASP A 132 -2.57 -14.93 -10.03
C ASP A 132 -1.10 -14.78 -10.47
N LEU A 133 -0.23 -14.34 -9.57
CA LEU A 133 1.20 -14.10 -9.83
C LEU A 133 2.10 -15.18 -9.21
N ARG A 134 1.72 -16.46 -9.36
CA ARG A 134 2.41 -17.61 -8.72
C ARG A 134 3.90 -17.73 -9.01
N THR A 135 4.42 -17.08 -10.05
CA THR A 135 5.83 -17.12 -10.46
C THR A 135 6.58 -15.83 -10.19
N MET A 136 5.92 -14.83 -9.58
CA MET A 136 6.53 -13.56 -9.23
C MET A 136 6.34 -13.32 -7.73
N PRO A 137 7.42 -13.13 -6.96
CA PRO A 137 7.34 -12.65 -5.60
C PRO A 137 6.45 -11.40 -5.50
N VAL A 138 5.60 -11.34 -4.48
CA VAL A 138 4.76 -10.19 -4.16
C VAL A 138 5.08 -9.76 -2.74
N ILE A 139 5.37 -8.48 -2.53
CA ILE A 139 5.57 -7.90 -1.19
C ILE A 139 4.57 -6.77 -0.96
N TYR A 140 3.88 -6.83 0.18
CA TYR A 140 2.97 -5.78 0.60
C TYR A 140 3.64 -4.82 1.57
N THR A 141 3.40 -3.53 1.40
CA THR A 141 3.95 -2.50 2.29
C THR A 141 2.92 -2.08 3.32
N ILE A 142 3.29 -2.13 4.60
CA ILE A 142 2.54 -1.51 5.69
C ILE A 142 3.39 -0.35 6.22
N PRO A 143 2.86 0.88 6.27
CA PRO A 143 3.57 2.02 6.83
C PRO A 143 3.77 1.85 8.34
N SER A 144 4.87 2.40 8.86
CA SER A 144 5.18 2.31 10.28
C SER A 144 4.18 3.08 11.15
N PRO A 145 4.05 2.73 12.45
CA PRO A 145 3.14 3.41 13.36
C PRO A 145 3.34 4.94 13.41
N ILE A 146 4.60 5.39 13.39
CA ILE A 146 4.90 6.84 13.44
C ILE A 146 4.47 7.57 12.16
N ILE A 147 4.59 6.93 10.98
CA ILE A 147 4.13 7.52 9.73
C ILE A 147 2.61 7.63 9.71
N GLN A 148 1.89 6.62 10.22
CA GLN A 148 0.44 6.68 10.39
C GLN A 148 0.03 7.79 11.35
N ALA A 149 0.69 7.86 12.51
CA ALA A 149 0.43 8.87 13.53
C ALA A 149 0.53 10.28 12.94
N MET A 150 1.67 10.60 12.30
CA MET A 150 1.97 11.93 11.79
C MET A 150 1.14 12.37 10.60
N ASN A 151 0.73 11.45 9.73
CA ASN A 151 0.18 11.85 8.42
C ASN A 151 -1.29 11.46 8.22
N GLY A 152 -1.81 10.48 8.97
CA GLY A 152 -3.17 10.00 8.79
C GLY A 152 -4.04 10.14 10.03
N VAL A 153 -3.50 9.81 11.21
CA VAL A 153 -4.26 9.70 12.46
C VAL A 153 -4.38 11.05 13.17
N GLY A 154 -3.29 11.80 13.22
CA GLY A 154 -3.25 13.20 13.66
C GLY A 154 -2.49 14.05 12.63
N THR A 155 -2.16 15.28 13.01
CA THR A 155 -1.20 16.11 12.25
C THR A 155 0.22 15.94 12.81
N PRO A 156 1.27 16.26 12.04
CA PRO A 156 2.63 16.24 12.55
C PRO A 156 2.80 17.10 13.81
N GLU A 157 2.16 18.28 13.86
CA GLU A 157 2.23 19.20 15.00
C GLU A 157 1.60 18.59 16.26
N ARG A 158 0.39 18.03 16.15
CA ARG A 158 -0.32 17.38 17.27
C ARG A 158 0.50 16.21 17.82
N VAL A 159 1.01 15.36 16.93
CA VAL A 159 1.79 14.17 17.31
C VAL A 159 3.09 14.58 18.00
N MET A 160 3.79 15.59 17.47
CA MET A 160 5.02 16.09 18.09
C MET A 160 4.78 16.79 19.43
N GLU A 161 3.59 17.36 19.64
CA GLU A 161 3.18 17.89 20.93
C GLU A 161 2.90 16.78 21.94
N ASP A 162 2.24 15.70 21.52
CA ASP A 162 1.92 14.52 22.37
C ASP A 162 3.14 13.68 22.77
N MET A 163 4.25 13.78 22.03
CA MET A 163 5.48 13.03 22.31
C MET A 163 6.41 13.70 23.34
N LYS A 164 6.09 14.90 23.82
CA LYS A 164 6.89 15.66 24.79
C LYS A 164 6.57 15.26 26.22
#